data_AF-A0A8I0JLB0-F1
#
_entry.id   AF-A0A8I0JLB0-F1
#
_cell.length_a   1.000
_cell.length_b   1.000
_cell.length_c   1.000
_cell.angle_alpha   90.00
_cell.angle_beta   90.00
_cell.angle_gamma   90.00
#
_symmetry.space_group_name_H-M   'P 1'
#
loop_
_entity.id
_entity.type
_entity.pdbx_description
1 polymer ?
#
loop_
_entity_poly.entity_id
_entity_poly.type
_entity_poly.pdbx_seq_one_letter_code
_entity_poly.pdbx_strand_id
1 'polypeptide(L)'
;MNKYINFPPVPLVYQMAQHVAPQPKKGIEKAYKSILNKLRCYNGNSILELAFQILWNPPQGLGEAVRAAPWHTLLLVKWAMQDNLVNMRVGPAISHQEFYYLRQKLWELQDECCIDQSNSWLMLRNIIHVQLEFQRPESWGFLRWPALYAQLKPGTKNRKQFVQVMGMEPEAYIDMTYGLYAAVMKGQMLLANDPLAAFRPAYGKAVDQIYHLFVRDLPSLRAEMQSDEAQRIRGKQELFEFPFLRRFPLLRQRNGQLYCWHRLVFARGIEDAVHLRLSALGADYVNEFSRIYEQYVTNLAADSGLPVLDETAYKSKMGLHASAVEVIIKGEDCNILVEAKMSLFADDVLLQDNENAVFQKTKRVREAIKQGWQVGEEIRKPGRDFDAQYQVEQDFLLVVTSRELNLGNGDFMQRLYAPGMFDYPNAAAQQRLPLSHVFILSIEDFERTMGCVAAGEINLSSVLREAVAANQDGVSSRLFFSDFIGKYTKRWSFPKAMRDAQFFSQERVKVALGVTHSYSS
;
A
#
# COMPACT_ATOMS: atom_id res chain seq x y z
N MET A 1 60.95 -28.99 26.32
CA MET A 1 60.30 -29.78 25.25
C MET A 1 58.82 -29.40 25.18
N ASN A 2 58.52 -28.27 24.53
CA ASN A 2 57.15 -27.83 24.25
C ASN A 2 56.90 -28.01 22.75
N LYS A 3 56.03 -28.95 22.39
CA LYS A 3 55.56 -29.15 21.02
C LYS A 3 54.46 -28.12 20.74
N TYR A 4 54.81 -27.04 20.05
CA TYR A 4 53.84 -26.17 19.39
C TYR A 4 53.37 -26.85 18.11
N ILE A 5 52.07 -27.14 18.02
CA ILE A 5 51.41 -27.54 16.78
C ILE A 5 51.04 -26.25 16.05
N ASN A 6 51.77 -25.93 14.97
CA ASN A 6 51.41 -24.88 14.03
C ASN A 6 50.26 -25.38 13.14
N PHE A 7 49.10 -24.74 13.21
CA PHE A 7 48.08 -24.88 12.19
C PHE A 7 48.38 -23.92 11.01
N PRO A 8 48.15 -24.32 9.76
CA PRO A 8 48.37 -23.45 8.62
C PRO A 8 47.39 -22.26 8.65
N PRO A 9 47.79 -21.09 8.13
CA PRO A 9 46.89 -19.95 8.02
C PRO A 9 45.76 -20.30 7.06
N VAL A 10 44.53 -20.07 7.52
CA VAL A 10 43.31 -20.23 6.72
C VAL A 10 43.44 -19.39 5.44
N PRO A 11 43.12 -19.91 4.24
CA PRO A 11 43.27 -19.18 2.98
C PRO A 11 42.55 -17.83 3.01
N LEU A 12 43.16 -16.78 2.46
CA LEU A 12 42.64 -15.40 2.42
C LEU A 12 41.19 -15.30 1.88
N VAL A 13 40.78 -16.25 1.03
CA VAL A 13 39.42 -16.37 0.48
C VAL A 13 38.37 -16.62 1.56
N TYR A 14 38.72 -17.31 2.65
CA TYR A 14 37.83 -17.57 3.78
C TYR A 14 37.72 -16.38 4.75
N GLN A 15 38.75 -15.52 4.84
CA GLN A 15 38.69 -14.30 5.66
C GLN A 15 37.91 -13.18 4.96
N MET A 16 37.91 -13.12 3.63
CA MET A 16 37.09 -12.16 2.87
C MET A 16 35.61 -12.53 2.83
N ALA A 17 35.24 -13.81 3.02
CA ALA A 17 33.85 -14.25 3.11
C ALA A 17 33.18 -13.88 4.45
N GLN A 18 33.94 -13.55 5.49
CA GLN A 18 33.41 -13.18 6.82
C GLN A 18 33.03 -11.70 6.94
N HIS A 19 33.33 -10.87 5.93
CA HIS A 19 33.00 -9.44 5.93
C HIS A 19 31.96 -9.02 4.87
N VAL A 20 31.32 -9.98 4.20
CA VAL A 20 30.21 -9.73 3.25
C VAL A 20 28.92 -10.50 3.61
N ALA A 21 28.96 -11.40 4.58
CA ALA A 21 27.75 -12.04 5.09
C ALA A 21 27.22 -11.27 6.32
N PRO A 22 25.94 -10.83 6.34
CA PRO A 22 25.34 -10.37 7.57
C PRO A 22 25.46 -11.49 8.62
N GLN A 23 25.91 -11.14 9.83
CA GLN A 23 25.98 -12.08 10.94
C GLN A 23 24.62 -12.82 11.07
N PRO A 24 24.63 -14.15 11.19
CA PRO A 24 23.42 -14.95 11.12
C PRO A 24 22.51 -14.63 12.29
N LYS A 25 21.34 -14.04 12.03
CA LYS A 25 20.25 -14.01 13.00
C LYS A 25 19.73 -15.44 13.16
N LYS A 26 20.20 -16.13 14.22
CA LYS A 26 19.82 -17.51 14.57
C LYS A 26 18.29 -17.59 14.73
N GLY A 27 17.66 -18.51 14.00
CA GLY A 27 16.22 -18.84 14.15
C GLY A 27 15.53 -19.05 12.81
N ILE A 28 15.40 -17.97 12.04
CA ILE A 28 14.58 -17.94 10.82
C ILE A 28 15.17 -18.75 9.69
N GLU A 29 16.49 -18.70 9.50
CA GLU A 29 17.14 -19.53 8.48
C GLU A 29 16.97 -21.03 8.77
N LYS A 30 16.93 -21.41 10.05
CA LYS A 30 16.73 -22.81 10.47
C LYS A 30 15.28 -23.22 10.22
N ALA A 31 14.32 -22.38 10.60
CA ALA A 31 12.90 -22.61 10.36
C ALA A 31 12.57 -22.63 8.86
N TYR A 32 13.09 -21.67 8.10
CA TYR A 32 13.03 -21.61 6.64
C TYR A 32 13.57 -22.88 5.99
N LYS A 33 14.79 -23.31 6.35
CA LYS A 33 15.37 -24.57 5.86
C LYS A 33 14.51 -25.79 6.23
N SER A 34 13.96 -25.82 7.44
CA SER A 34 13.08 -26.91 7.89
C SER A 34 11.80 -27.00 7.06
N ILE A 35 11.14 -25.86 6.82
CA ILE A 35 9.92 -25.78 6.02
C ILE A 35 10.21 -26.15 4.56
N LEU A 36 11.26 -25.58 3.96
CA LEU A 36 11.65 -25.92 2.58
C LEU A 36 11.98 -27.39 2.41
N ASN A 37 12.78 -27.96 3.31
CA ASN A 37 13.11 -29.39 3.25
C ASN A 37 11.87 -30.26 3.27
N LYS A 38 10.84 -29.84 4.02
CA LYS A 38 9.57 -30.54 4.05
C LYS A 38 8.76 -30.35 2.76
N LEU A 39 8.71 -29.14 2.21
CA LEU A 39 8.05 -28.87 0.92
C LEU A 39 8.66 -29.67 -0.24
N ARG A 40 9.99 -29.87 -0.24
CA ARG A 40 10.71 -30.67 -1.26
C ARG A 40 10.28 -32.15 -1.30
N CYS A 41 9.67 -32.66 -0.24
CA CYS A 41 9.17 -34.04 -0.18
C CYS A 41 7.87 -34.24 -0.98
N TYR A 42 7.20 -33.17 -1.42
CA TYR A 42 5.88 -33.24 -2.05
C TYR A 42 5.91 -32.69 -3.47
N ASN A 43 4.94 -33.10 -4.28
CA ASN A 43 4.78 -32.49 -5.59
C ASN A 43 4.23 -31.05 -5.45
N GLY A 44 4.84 -30.11 -6.17
CA GLY A 44 4.49 -28.70 -6.12
C GLY A 44 3.07 -28.38 -6.59
N ASN A 45 2.50 -29.18 -7.51
CA ASN A 45 1.12 -29.00 -7.95
C ASN A 45 0.11 -29.19 -6.80
N SER A 46 0.29 -30.21 -5.97
CA SER A 46 -0.58 -30.46 -4.82
C SER A 46 -0.50 -29.35 -3.77
N ILE A 47 0.67 -28.71 -3.62
CA ILE A 47 0.85 -27.53 -2.76
C ILE A 47 -0.03 -26.38 -3.26
N LEU A 48 -0.03 -26.12 -4.58
CA LEU A 48 -0.83 -25.08 -5.21
C LEU A 48 -2.33 -25.38 -5.11
N GLU A 49 -2.75 -26.60 -5.43
CA GLU A 49 -4.15 -27.04 -5.36
C GLU A 49 -4.71 -26.89 -3.95
N LEU A 50 -3.96 -27.34 -2.94
CA LEU A 50 -4.37 -27.22 -1.54
C LEU A 50 -4.38 -25.76 -1.06
N ALA A 51 -3.43 -24.94 -1.51
CA ALA A 51 -3.43 -23.50 -1.22
C ALA A 51 -4.70 -22.82 -1.76
N PHE A 52 -5.11 -23.14 -3.00
CA PHE A 52 -6.36 -22.63 -3.58
C PHE A 52 -7.59 -23.05 -2.77
N GLN A 53 -7.68 -24.33 -2.38
CA GLN A 53 -8.79 -24.82 -1.56
C GLN A 53 -8.88 -24.09 -0.22
N ILE A 54 -7.75 -23.82 0.43
CA ILE A 54 -7.70 -23.10 1.71
C ILE A 54 -8.10 -21.64 1.54
N LEU A 55 -7.54 -20.95 0.54
CA LEU A 55 -7.76 -19.52 0.31
C LEU A 55 -9.20 -19.19 -0.10
N TRP A 56 -9.91 -20.15 -0.70
CA TRP A 56 -11.30 -20.00 -1.11
C TRP A 56 -12.28 -20.69 -0.18
N ASN A 57 -11.83 -21.18 0.98
CA ASN A 57 -12.72 -21.62 2.04
C ASN A 57 -13.15 -20.42 2.89
N PRO A 58 -14.42 -19.97 2.82
CA PRO A 58 -14.85 -18.77 3.52
C PRO A 58 -14.78 -18.97 5.04
N PRO A 59 -14.14 -18.05 5.79
CA PRO A 59 -14.16 -18.09 7.25
C PRO A 59 -15.57 -17.76 7.77
N GLN A 60 -15.99 -18.36 8.89
CA GLN A 60 -17.31 -18.12 9.48
C GLN A 60 -17.40 -16.80 10.27
N GLY A 61 -16.30 -16.04 10.36
CA GLY A 61 -16.26 -14.73 11.01
C GLY A 61 -14.86 -14.11 11.04
N LEU A 62 -14.74 -12.89 11.59
CA LEU A 62 -13.48 -12.13 11.60
C LEU A 62 -12.36 -12.88 12.35
N GLY A 63 -12.67 -13.48 13.51
CA GLY A 63 -11.69 -14.24 14.28
C GLY A 63 -11.14 -15.45 13.51
N GLU A 64 -11.99 -16.16 12.76
CA GLU A 64 -11.55 -17.24 11.88
C GLU A 64 -10.78 -16.73 10.66
N ALA A 65 -11.17 -15.57 10.10
CA ALA A 65 -10.47 -14.95 8.98
C ALA A 65 -9.01 -14.61 9.35
N VAL A 66 -8.78 -14.10 10.57
CA VAL A 66 -7.42 -13.84 11.08
C VAL A 66 -6.66 -15.15 11.29
N ARG A 67 -7.27 -16.14 11.93
CA ARG A 67 -6.67 -17.47 12.15
C ARG A 67 -6.38 -18.21 10.83
N ALA A 68 -7.15 -17.93 9.78
CA ALA A 68 -6.93 -18.47 8.46
C ALA A 68 -5.63 -17.95 7.82
N ALA A 69 -5.04 -16.86 8.33
CA ALA A 69 -3.71 -16.37 7.98
C ALA A 69 -3.35 -16.56 6.49
N PRO A 70 -4.15 -16.03 5.55
CA PRO A 70 -4.01 -16.29 4.11
C PRO A 70 -2.62 -15.91 3.58
N TRP A 71 -1.97 -14.93 4.20
CA TRP A 71 -0.58 -14.55 3.88
C TRP A 71 0.42 -15.68 4.14
N HIS A 72 0.26 -16.50 5.19
CA HIS A 72 1.12 -17.67 5.42
C HIS A 72 0.91 -18.76 4.36
N THR A 73 -0.33 -18.99 3.92
CA THR A 73 -0.62 -19.90 2.81
C THR A 73 0.10 -19.45 1.54
N LEU A 74 0.02 -18.15 1.21
CA LEU A 74 0.66 -17.57 0.03
C LEU A 74 2.20 -17.51 0.16
N LEU A 75 2.73 -17.38 1.38
CA LEU A 75 4.17 -17.46 1.65
C LEU A 75 4.71 -18.87 1.41
N LEU A 76 3.97 -19.93 1.81
CA LEU A 76 4.35 -21.31 1.47
C LEU A 76 4.37 -21.53 -0.04
N VAL A 77 3.39 -20.97 -0.77
CA VAL A 77 3.39 -21.00 -2.24
C VAL A 77 4.62 -20.28 -2.81
N LYS A 78 4.92 -19.07 -2.33
CA LYS A 78 6.12 -18.30 -2.73
C LYS A 78 7.38 -19.14 -2.54
N TRP A 79 7.60 -19.71 -1.36
CA TRP A 79 8.78 -20.52 -1.07
C TRP A 79 8.85 -21.81 -1.88
N ALA A 80 7.73 -22.50 -2.10
CA ALA A 80 7.67 -23.69 -2.95
C ALA A 80 8.02 -23.37 -4.42
N MET A 81 7.59 -22.21 -4.93
CA MET A 81 7.90 -21.79 -6.30
C MET A 81 9.33 -21.25 -6.44
N GLN A 82 9.87 -20.64 -5.38
CA GLN A 82 11.25 -20.15 -5.35
C GLN A 82 12.28 -21.28 -5.41
N ASP A 83 12.02 -22.39 -4.73
CA ASP A 83 13.00 -23.46 -4.56
C ASP A 83 13.04 -24.43 -5.75
N ASN A 84 14.18 -24.47 -6.45
CA ASN A 84 14.42 -25.37 -7.56
C ASN A 84 14.35 -26.87 -7.23
N LEU A 85 14.51 -27.23 -5.95
CA LEU A 85 14.44 -28.61 -5.50
C LEU A 85 13.00 -29.09 -5.26
N VAL A 86 12.01 -28.18 -5.22
CA VAL A 86 10.59 -28.57 -5.18
C VAL A 86 10.17 -28.97 -6.59
N ASN A 87 9.94 -30.27 -6.77
CA ASN A 87 9.52 -30.82 -8.06
C ASN A 87 8.04 -30.57 -8.32
N MET A 88 7.69 -30.00 -9.47
CA MET A 88 6.30 -29.66 -9.78
C MET A 88 5.41 -30.85 -10.13
N ARG A 89 5.98 -32.00 -10.51
CA ARG A 89 5.22 -33.15 -11.04
C ARG A 89 5.50 -34.46 -10.30
N VAL A 90 6.63 -34.56 -9.61
CA VAL A 90 7.09 -35.79 -8.96
C VAL A 90 7.01 -35.62 -7.44
N GLY A 91 6.59 -36.69 -6.77
CA GLY A 91 6.43 -36.75 -5.31
C GLY A 91 4.98 -37.01 -4.89
N PRO A 92 4.77 -37.48 -3.65
CA PRO A 92 3.43 -37.62 -3.08
C PRO A 92 2.70 -36.27 -3.03
N ALA A 93 1.37 -36.31 -3.06
CA ALA A 93 0.56 -35.14 -2.78
C ALA A 93 0.71 -34.73 -1.31
N ILE A 94 0.82 -33.43 -1.03
CA ILE A 94 0.80 -32.93 0.35
C ILE A 94 -0.60 -33.11 0.95
N SER A 95 -0.67 -33.56 2.20
CA SER A 95 -1.95 -33.69 2.92
C SER A 95 -2.38 -32.36 3.53
N HIS A 96 -3.69 -32.21 3.81
CA HIS A 96 -4.20 -31.07 4.58
C HIS A 96 -3.46 -30.93 5.91
N GLN A 97 -3.32 -32.01 6.67
CA GLN A 97 -2.66 -32.00 7.98
C GLN A 97 -1.22 -31.45 7.90
N GLU A 98 -0.46 -31.88 6.91
CA GLU A 98 0.91 -31.42 6.73
C GLU A 98 0.98 -29.95 6.34
N PHE A 99 0.11 -29.51 5.43
CA PHE A 99 0.08 -28.10 5.03
C PHE A 99 -0.34 -27.18 6.18
N TYR A 100 -1.32 -27.60 6.98
CA TYR A 100 -1.70 -26.89 8.22
C TYR A 100 -0.54 -26.84 9.22
N TYR A 101 0.20 -27.93 9.38
CA TYR A 101 1.39 -27.96 10.22
C TYR A 101 2.46 -26.95 9.76
N LEU A 102 2.72 -26.85 8.45
CA LEU A 102 3.65 -25.85 7.90
C LEU A 102 3.16 -24.41 8.12
N ARG A 103 1.85 -24.16 7.98
CA ARG A 103 1.26 -22.85 8.28
C ARG A 103 1.36 -22.50 9.75
N GLN A 104 1.11 -23.46 10.64
CA GLN A 104 1.24 -23.28 12.08
C GLN A 104 2.69 -22.96 12.46
N LYS A 105 3.68 -23.62 11.85
CA LYS A 105 5.10 -23.27 12.02
C LYS A 105 5.43 -21.84 11.61
N LEU A 106 4.82 -21.33 10.53
CA LEU A 106 5.01 -19.93 10.14
C LEU A 106 4.40 -18.96 11.16
N TRP A 107 3.23 -19.31 11.71
CA TRP A 107 2.60 -18.54 12.78
C TRP A 107 3.49 -18.49 14.03
N GLU A 108 3.96 -19.63 14.52
CA GLU A 108 4.85 -19.72 15.68
C GLU A 108 6.16 -18.96 15.44
N LEU A 109 6.72 -19.05 14.23
CA LEU A 109 7.92 -18.30 13.87
C LEU A 109 7.68 -16.78 13.88
N GLN A 110 6.50 -16.33 13.47
CA GLN A 110 6.12 -14.92 13.54
C GLN A 110 6.14 -14.43 14.99
N ASP A 111 5.56 -15.20 15.92
CA ASP A 111 5.54 -14.90 17.35
C ASP A 111 6.97 -14.84 17.94
N GLU A 112 7.82 -15.83 17.62
CA GLU A 112 9.24 -15.84 18.02
C GLU A 112 9.99 -14.58 17.54
N CYS A 113 9.78 -14.17 16.29
CA CYS A 113 10.43 -12.98 15.72
C CYS A 113 9.99 -11.67 16.38
N CYS A 114 8.81 -11.65 16.97
CA CYS A 114 8.24 -10.49 17.63
C CYS A 114 8.79 -10.29 19.04
N ILE A 115 9.08 -11.38 19.77
CA ILE A 115 9.63 -11.34 21.14
C ILE A 115 10.99 -10.64 21.18
N ASP A 116 11.81 -10.78 20.13
CA ASP A 116 13.15 -10.20 20.05
C ASP A 116 13.16 -8.68 19.68
N GLN A 117 12.00 -8.05 19.51
CA GLN A 117 11.90 -6.66 19.08
C GLN A 117 11.89 -5.69 20.27
N SER A 118 12.93 -4.84 20.40
CA SER A 118 13.02 -3.86 21.50
C SER A 118 11.96 -2.75 21.42
N ASN A 119 11.56 -2.36 20.22
CA ASN A 119 10.51 -1.36 19.99
C ASN A 119 9.18 -2.07 19.64
N SER A 120 8.27 -2.13 20.60
CA SER A 120 6.96 -2.80 20.46
C SER A 120 6.05 -2.14 19.42
N TRP A 121 6.23 -0.85 19.14
CA TRP A 121 5.46 -0.15 18.10
C TRP A 121 5.88 -0.57 16.70
N LEU A 122 7.18 -0.78 16.48
CA LEU A 122 7.69 -1.36 15.23
C LEU A 122 7.23 -2.80 15.04
N MET A 123 7.23 -3.60 16.10
CA MET A 123 6.66 -4.96 16.09
C MET A 123 5.18 -4.92 15.66
N LEU A 124 4.38 -4.12 16.36
CA LEU A 124 2.95 -4.00 16.11
C LEU A 124 2.67 -3.55 14.66
N ARG A 125 3.41 -2.55 14.16
CA ARG A 125 3.26 -2.05 12.78
C ARG A 125 3.52 -3.15 11.74
N ASN A 126 4.53 -3.99 11.95
CA ASN A 126 4.84 -5.11 11.05
C ASN A 126 3.72 -6.15 11.03
N ILE A 127 3.22 -6.54 12.22
CA ILE A 127 2.12 -7.52 12.35
C ILE A 127 0.85 -6.99 11.66
N ILE A 128 0.47 -5.76 12.01
CA ILE A 128 -0.77 -5.14 11.57
C ILE A 128 -0.78 -4.96 10.05
N HIS A 129 0.35 -4.63 9.43
CA HIS A 129 0.46 -4.38 7.98
C HIS A 129 -0.18 -5.49 7.14
N VAL A 130 0.33 -6.72 7.24
CA VAL A 130 -0.19 -7.82 6.41
C VAL A 130 -1.59 -8.24 6.84
N GLN A 131 -1.89 -8.22 8.13
CA GLN A 131 -3.18 -8.67 8.65
C GLN A 131 -4.33 -7.77 8.18
N LEU A 132 -4.14 -6.45 8.22
CA LEU A 132 -5.19 -5.51 7.84
C LEU A 132 -5.53 -5.54 6.37
N GLU A 133 -4.56 -5.76 5.49
CA GLU A 133 -4.83 -5.89 4.06
C GLU A 133 -5.77 -7.05 3.73
N PHE A 134 -5.81 -8.08 4.59
CA PHE A 134 -6.76 -9.19 4.50
C PHE A 134 -8.06 -9.00 5.30
N GLN A 135 -8.17 -7.94 6.10
CA GLN A 135 -9.38 -7.63 6.88
C GLN A 135 -10.17 -6.47 6.30
N ARG A 136 -9.52 -5.59 5.53
CA ARG A 136 -10.16 -4.48 4.84
C ARG A 136 -10.94 -5.00 3.64
N PRO A 137 -12.20 -4.58 3.44
CA PRO A 137 -12.97 -4.95 2.26
C PRO A 137 -12.28 -4.45 0.98
N GLU A 138 -12.64 -5.06 -0.14
CA GLU A 138 -12.27 -4.56 -1.45
C GLU A 138 -12.79 -3.13 -1.64
N SER A 139 -12.04 -2.29 -2.35
CA SER A 139 -12.47 -0.93 -2.68
C SER A 139 -12.39 -0.67 -4.17
N TRP A 140 -12.93 0.48 -4.57
CA TRP A 140 -12.82 1.00 -5.94
C TRP A 140 -11.49 1.74 -6.18
N GLY A 141 -10.54 1.64 -5.24
CA GLY A 141 -9.25 2.35 -5.31
C GLY A 141 -8.44 2.05 -6.58
N PHE A 142 -8.72 0.94 -7.27
CA PHE A 142 -8.06 0.56 -8.52
C PHE A 142 -8.34 1.53 -9.68
N LEU A 143 -9.41 2.32 -9.58
CA LEU A 143 -9.74 3.34 -10.56
C LEU A 143 -8.92 4.61 -10.37
N ARG A 144 -8.42 4.88 -9.17
CA ARG A 144 -7.80 6.17 -8.79
C ARG A 144 -6.68 6.57 -9.74
N TRP A 145 -5.60 5.80 -9.76
CA TRP A 145 -4.40 6.13 -10.52
C TRP A 145 -4.62 6.23 -12.01
N PRO A 146 -5.25 5.25 -12.69
CA PRO A 146 -5.49 5.38 -14.12
C PRO A 146 -6.50 6.50 -14.44
N ALA A 147 -7.44 6.82 -13.54
CA ALA A 147 -8.33 7.98 -13.74
C ALA A 147 -7.57 9.30 -13.75
N LEU A 148 -6.58 9.48 -12.85
CA LEU A 148 -5.73 10.67 -12.87
C LEU A 148 -4.92 10.78 -14.18
N TYR A 149 -4.46 9.65 -14.72
CA TYR A 149 -3.81 9.64 -16.04
C TYR A 149 -4.77 9.93 -17.20
N ALA A 150 -6.00 9.39 -17.15
CA ALA A 150 -7.01 9.59 -18.19
C ALA A 150 -7.43 11.06 -18.33
N GLN A 151 -7.35 11.84 -17.25
CA GLN A 151 -7.61 13.28 -17.27
C GLN A 151 -6.52 14.10 -17.98
N LEU A 152 -5.33 13.52 -18.19
CA LEU A 152 -4.25 14.21 -18.86
C LEU A 152 -4.45 14.21 -20.38
N LYS A 153 -4.06 15.33 -21.01
CA LYS A 153 -4.06 15.45 -22.46
C LYS A 153 -3.22 14.31 -23.10
N PRO A 154 -3.71 13.68 -24.19
CA PRO A 154 -2.93 12.74 -24.99
C PRO A 154 -1.54 13.28 -25.33
N GLY A 155 -0.53 12.40 -25.29
CA GLY A 155 0.84 12.74 -25.68
C GLY A 155 1.69 13.47 -24.63
N THR A 156 1.13 13.84 -23.47
CA THR A 156 1.91 14.31 -22.31
C THR A 156 2.92 13.26 -21.84
N LYS A 157 4.03 13.69 -21.23
CA LYS A 157 5.09 12.79 -20.75
C LYS A 157 4.55 11.70 -19.81
N ASN A 158 3.75 12.09 -18.83
CA ASN A 158 3.09 11.18 -17.88
C ASN A 158 2.24 10.12 -18.60
N ARG A 159 1.39 10.53 -19.56
CA ARG A 159 0.55 9.58 -20.30
C ARG A 159 1.37 8.66 -21.20
N LYS A 160 2.45 9.15 -21.82
CA LYS A 160 3.40 8.32 -22.57
C LYS A 160 4.09 7.28 -21.68
N GLN A 161 4.51 7.65 -20.48
CA GLN A 161 5.08 6.71 -19.49
C GLN A 161 4.06 5.63 -19.11
N PHE A 162 2.80 6.01 -18.87
CA PHE A 162 1.72 5.05 -18.63
C PHE A 162 1.57 4.06 -19.79
N VAL A 163 1.44 4.56 -21.02
CA VAL A 163 1.27 3.69 -22.21
C VAL A 163 2.49 2.80 -22.43
N GLN A 164 3.70 3.32 -22.23
CA GLN A 164 4.93 2.54 -22.36
C GLN A 164 4.99 1.37 -21.36
N VAL A 165 4.61 1.61 -20.11
CA VAL A 165 4.72 0.61 -19.04
C VAL A 165 3.53 -0.35 -19.00
N MET A 166 2.33 0.17 -19.22
CA MET A 166 1.09 -0.61 -19.17
C MET A 166 0.77 -1.27 -20.51
N GLY A 167 1.31 -0.75 -21.62
CA GLY A 167 1.09 -1.24 -22.98
C GLY A 167 -0.27 -0.85 -23.57
N MET A 168 -0.98 0.09 -22.93
CA MET A 168 -2.31 0.56 -23.38
C MET A 168 -2.61 1.95 -22.80
N GLU A 169 -3.63 2.61 -23.36
CA GLU A 169 -4.16 3.87 -22.85
C GLU A 169 -4.85 3.70 -21.48
N PRO A 170 -4.82 4.72 -20.59
CA PRO A 170 -5.47 4.66 -19.28
C PRO A 170 -6.93 4.25 -19.31
N GLU A 171 -7.68 4.73 -20.30
CA GLU A 171 -9.11 4.42 -20.48
C GLU A 171 -9.31 2.93 -20.78
N ALA A 172 -8.52 2.37 -21.69
CA ALA A 172 -8.57 0.94 -22.01
C ALA A 172 -8.18 0.07 -20.80
N TYR A 173 -7.18 0.51 -20.02
CA TYR A 173 -6.79 -0.15 -18.77
C TYR A 173 -7.93 -0.16 -17.76
N ILE A 174 -8.61 0.97 -17.56
CA ILE A 174 -9.78 1.09 -16.67
C ILE A 174 -10.86 0.10 -17.10
N ASP A 175 -11.20 0.05 -18.39
CA ASP A 175 -12.29 -0.79 -18.91
C ASP A 175 -12.00 -2.29 -18.70
N MET A 176 -10.77 -2.71 -18.98
CA MET A 176 -10.40 -4.12 -18.82
C MET A 176 -10.30 -4.52 -17.35
N THR A 177 -9.72 -3.66 -16.51
CA THR A 177 -9.63 -3.94 -15.06
C THR A 177 -11.00 -3.90 -14.40
N TYR A 178 -11.91 -3.04 -14.85
CA TYR A 178 -13.32 -3.03 -14.42
C TYR A 178 -14.01 -4.36 -14.76
N GLY A 179 -13.88 -4.84 -15.99
CA GLY A 179 -14.43 -6.13 -16.42
C GLY A 179 -13.87 -7.31 -15.63
N LEU A 180 -12.55 -7.34 -15.43
CA LEU A 180 -11.87 -8.38 -14.67
C LEU A 180 -12.24 -8.35 -13.18
N TYR A 181 -12.35 -7.15 -12.60
CA TYR A 181 -12.79 -6.95 -11.21
C TYR A 181 -14.21 -7.45 -11.03
N ALA A 182 -15.13 -7.07 -11.91
CA ALA A 182 -16.50 -7.58 -11.88
C ALA A 182 -16.55 -9.12 -11.98
N ALA A 183 -15.69 -9.74 -12.79
CA ALA A 183 -15.61 -11.20 -12.89
C ALA A 183 -15.14 -11.86 -11.58
N VAL A 184 -14.09 -11.32 -10.94
CA VAL A 184 -13.56 -11.86 -9.67
C VAL A 184 -14.53 -11.64 -8.50
N MET A 185 -15.19 -10.48 -8.45
CA MET A 185 -16.12 -10.14 -7.38
C MET A 185 -17.40 -10.99 -7.37
N LYS A 186 -17.67 -11.78 -8.42
CA LYS A 186 -18.72 -12.82 -8.40
C LYS A 186 -18.44 -13.94 -7.38
N GLY A 187 -17.26 -13.98 -6.79
CA GLY A 187 -16.95 -14.86 -5.66
C GLY A 187 -16.63 -16.29 -6.07
N GLN A 188 -16.08 -16.49 -7.27
CA GLN A 188 -15.66 -17.81 -7.77
C GLN A 188 -14.15 -17.89 -7.87
N MET A 189 -13.56 -18.95 -7.29
CA MET A 189 -12.13 -19.26 -7.42
C MET A 189 -11.71 -19.44 -8.87
N LEU A 190 -12.52 -20.22 -9.58
CA LEU A 190 -12.40 -20.50 -11.00
C LEU A 190 -13.18 -19.45 -11.78
N LEU A 191 -12.49 -18.66 -12.60
CA LEU A 191 -13.15 -17.80 -13.57
C LEU A 191 -13.49 -18.67 -14.78
N ALA A 192 -14.73 -19.16 -14.81
CA ALA A 192 -15.24 -19.94 -15.93
C ALA A 192 -15.35 -19.04 -17.18
N ASN A 193 -14.87 -19.55 -18.32
CA ASN A 193 -14.71 -18.82 -19.58
C ASN A 193 -13.61 -17.73 -19.54
N ASP A 194 -13.20 -17.24 -20.71
CA ASP A 194 -12.31 -16.07 -20.81
C ASP A 194 -13.13 -14.81 -20.41
N PRO A 195 -12.86 -14.19 -19.24
CA PRO A 195 -13.69 -13.09 -18.71
C PRO A 195 -13.61 -11.82 -19.56
N LEU A 196 -12.61 -11.69 -20.44
CA LEU A 196 -12.44 -10.53 -21.31
C LEU A 196 -12.66 -10.89 -22.79
N ALA A 197 -13.15 -12.09 -23.10
CA ALA A 197 -13.41 -12.52 -24.48
C ALA A 197 -14.32 -11.54 -25.22
N ALA A 198 -15.39 -11.08 -24.56
CA ALA A 198 -16.34 -10.12 -25.13
C ALA A 198 -15.74 -8.73 -25.36
N PHE A 199 -14.60 -8.40 -24.75
CA PHE A 199 -13.89 -7.15 -24.95
C PHE A 199 -12.94 -7.21 -26.15
N ARG A 200 -12.56 -8.41 -26.63
CA ARG A 200 -11.60 -8.57 -27.74
C ARG A 200 -11.98 -7.80 -29.02
N PRO A 201 -13.25 -7.76 -29.47
CA PRO A 201 -13.61 -7.00 -30.67
C PRO A 201 -13.33 -5.50 -30.57
N ALA A 202 -13.53 -4.90 -29.39
CA ALA A 202 -13.38 -3.47 -29.19
C ALA A 202 -11.95 -3.05 -28.77
N TYR A 203 -11.24 -3.91 -28.03
CA TYR A 203 -9.97 -3.54 -27.40
C TYR A 203 -8.76 -4.30 -27.97
N GLY A 204 -8.99 -5.35 -28.76
CA GLY A 204 -7.94 -6.11 -29.45
C GLY A 204 -6.77 -6.49 -28.54
N LYS A 205 -5.56 -6.04 -28.89
CA LYS A 205 -4.31 -6.35 -28.19
C LYS A 205 -4.28 -5.89 -26.72
N ALA A 206 -5.10 -4.92 -26.32
CA ALA A 206 -5.16 -4.48 -24.92
C ALA A 206 -5.68 -5.61 -23.99
N VAL A 207 -6.52 -6.51 -24.50
CA VAL A 207 -6.96 -7.71 -23.75
C VAL A 207 -5.77 -8.62 -23.44
N ASP A 208 -4.94 -8.91 -24.44
CA ASP A 208 -3.76 -9.76 -24.27
C ASP A 208 -2.74 -9.10 -23.33
N GLN A 209 -2.59 -7.78 -23.43
CA GLN A 209 -1.72 -7.01 -22.55
C GLN A 209 -2.20 -7.06 -21.08
N ILE A 210 -3.50 -6.98 -20.81
CA ILE A 210 -4.02 -7.14 -19.43
C ILE A 210 -3.74 -8.53 -18.87
N TYR A 211 -3.91 -9.57 -19.69
CA TYR A 211 -3.49 -10.91 -19.29
C TYR A 211 -1.99 -11.00 -19.06
N HIS A 212 -1.17 -10.37 -19.90
CA HIS A 212 0.25 -10.29 -19.67
C HIS A 212 0.62 -9.54 -18.38
N LEU A 213 -0.16 -8.54 -17.95
CA LEU A 213 0.09 -7.83 -16.72
C LEU A 213 -0.28 -8.62 -15.46
N PHE A 214 -1.36 -9.40 -15.47
CA PHE A 214 -1.94 -9.97 -14.24
C PHE A 214 -2.00 -11.49 -14.17
N VAL A 215 -1.81 -12.17 -15.30
CA VAL A 215 -1.89 -13.63 -15.38
C VAL A 215 -0.51 -14.21 -15.58
N ARG A 216 -0.21 -15.28 -14.85
CA ARG A 216 0.93 -16.15 -15.13
C ARG A 216 0.45 -17.57 -15.31
N ASP A 217 1.08 -18.34 -16.19
CA ASP A 217 1.01 -19.79 -16.10
C ASP A 217 2.03 -20.29 -15.06
N LEU A 218 2.00 -21.58 -14.75
CA LEU A 218 2.86 -22.11 -13.71
C LEU A 218 4.38 -21.96 -13.99
N PRO A 219 4.89 -22.25 -15.19
CA PRO A 219 6.30 -22.00 -15.51
C PRO A 219 6.69 -20.52 -15.36
N SER A 220 5.89 -19.60 -15.89
CA SER A 220 6.19 -18.17 -15.81
C SER A 220 6.10 -17.68 -14.38
N LEU A 221 5.12 -18.13 -13.59
CA LEU A 221 5.03 -17.80 -12.18
C LEU A 221 6.27 -18.25 -11.41
N ARG A 222 6.77 -19.45 -11.69
CA ARG A 222 8.00 -19.95 -11.05
C ARG A 222 9.20 -19.06 -11.38
N ALA A 223 9.35 -18.65 -12.65
CA ALA A 223 10.40 -17.72 -13.05
C ALA A 223 10.29 -16.36 -12.35
N GLU A 224 9.07 -15.81 -12.25
CA GLU A 224 8.81 -14.55 -11.53
C GLU A 224 9.19 -14.66 -10.05
N MET A 225 8.84 -15.76 -9.39
CA MET A 225 9.17 -16.00 -7.98
C MET A 225 10.67 -16.11 -7.74
N GLN A 226 11.42 -16.55 -8.75
CA GLN A 226 12.87 -16.69 -8.72
C GLN A 226 13.62 -15.40 -9.13
N SER A 227 12.90 -14.36 -9.57
CA SER A 227 13.51 -13.07 -9.91
C SER A 227 14.05 -12.33 -8.69
N ASP A 228 15.09 -11.50 -8.88
CA ASP A 228 15.66 -10.65 -7.81
C ASP A 228 14.59 -9.81 -7.10
N GLU A 229 13.54 -9.41 -7.82
CA GLU A 229 12.45 -8.61 -7.28
C GLU A 229 11.59 -9.39 -6.27
N ALA A 230 11.24 -10.65 -6.58
CA ALA A 230 10.55 -11.54 -5.64
C ALA A 230 11.43 -11.95 -4.45
N GLN A 231 12.74 -11.80 -4.62
CA GLN A 231 13.76 -12.10 -3.64
C GLN A 231 14.23 -10.87 -2.85
N ARG A 232 13.66 -9.70 -3.10
CA ARG A 232 14.11 -8.43 -2.51
C ARG A 232 13.86 -8.33 -1.00
N ILE A 233 12.72 -8.84 -0.55
CA ILE A 233 12.37 -8.96 0.87
C ILE A 233 12.74 -10.37 1.33
N ARG A 234 13.54 -10.47 2.41
CA ARG A 234 14.16 -11.71 2.88
C ARG A 234 14.10 -11.91 4.38
N GLY A 235 14.20 -13.18 4.77
CA GLY A 235 14.30 -13.57 6.17
C GLY A 235 13.02 -13.23 6.92
N LYS A 236 13.14 -12.58 8.07
CA LYS A 236 11.99 -12.33 8.95
C LYS A 236 10.91 -11.46 8.34
N GLN A 237 11.30 -10.56 7.45
CA GLN A 237 10.41 -9.59 6.84
C GLN A 237 9.40 -10.27 5.90
N GLU A 238 9.72 -11.45 5.36
CA GLU A 238 8.79 -12.22 4.51
C GLU A 238 7.55 -12.71 5.27
N LEU A 239 7.61 -12.84 6.60
CA LEU A 239 6.46 -13.21 7.44
C LEU A 239 5.42 -12.09 7.53
N PHE A 240 5.85 -10.85 7.29
CA PHE A 240 5.04 -9.63 7.42
C PHE A 240 4.78 -8.96 6.07
N GLU A 241 5.33 -9.51 4.98
CA GLU A 241 5.17 -8.99 3.63
C GLU A 241 3.75 -9.30 3.11
N PHE A 242 3.09 -8.30 2.52
CA PHE A 242 1.88 -8.61 1.75
C PHE A 242 2.25 -9.44 0.51
N PRO A 243 1.53 -10.55 0.21
CA PRO A 243 2.01 -11.56 -0.73
C PRO A 243 2.45 -11.00 -2.09
N PHE A 244 3.68 -11.35 -2.50
CA PHE A 244 4.25 -10.97 -3.80
C PHE A 244 3.34 -11.35 -4.98
N LEU A 245 2.53 -12.42 -4.81
CA LEU A 245 1.50 -12.87 -5.74
C LEU A 245 0.46 -11.80 -6.13
N ARG A 246 0.31 -10.69 -5.38
CA ARG A 246 -0.54 -9.55 -5.80
C ARG A 246 -0.18 -8.98 -7.16
N ARG A 247 1.08 -9.14 -7.61
CA ARG A 247 1.55 -8.69 -8.93
C ARG A 247 0.97 -9.52 -10.08
N PHE A 248 0.64 -10.77 -9.78
CA PHE A 248 0.09 -11.77 -10.69
C PHE A 248 -1.07 -12.49 -10.01
N PRO A 249 -2.17 -11.79 -9.73
CA PRO A 249 -3.23 -12.29 -8.86
C PRO A 249 -4.01 -13.46 -9.48
N LEU A 250 -3.77 -13.76 -10.76
CA LEU A 250 -4.42 -14.82 -11.50
C LEU A 250 -3.39 -15.84 -12.03
N LEU A 251 -3.71 -17.12 -11.89
CA LEU A 251 -2.94 -18.24 -12.43
C LEU A 251 -3.70 -18.90 -13.57
N ARG A 252 -3.04 -19.08 -14.72
CA ARG A 252 -3.55 -19.87 -15.84
C ARG A 252 -3.15 -21.33 -15.68
N GLN A 253 -4.14 -22.20 -15.59
CA GLN A 253 -3.93 -23.65 -15.60
C GLN A 253 -3.67 -24.16 -17.02
N ARG A 254 -3.16 -25.39 -17.13
CA ARG A 254 -2.84 -26.02 -18.43
C ARG A 254 -4.07 -26.18 -19.34
N ASN A 255 -5.25 -26.34 -18.76
CA ASN A 255 -6.51 -26.42 -19.48
C ASN A 255 -7.04 -25.03 -19.92
N GLY A 256 -6.25 -23.96 -19.74
CA GLY A 256 -6.59 -22.59 -20.13
C GLY A 256 -7.44 -21.83 -19.10
N GLN A 257 -7.93 -22.50 -18.06
CA GLN A 257 -8.75 -21.87 -17.03
C GLN A 257 -7.95 -20.90 -16.16
N LEU A 258 -8.61 -19.84 -15.69
CA LEU A 258 -8.02 -18.85 -14.80
C LEU A 258 -8.47 -19.06 -13.35
N TYR A 259 -7.50 -19.12 -12.46
CA TYR A 259 -7.70 -19.26 -11.02
C TYR A 259 -7.26 -17.97 -10.35
N CYS A 260 -8.11 -17.41 -9.50
CA CYS A 260 -7.74 -16.26 -8.68
C CYS A 260 -7.15 -16.75 -7.36
N TRP A 261 -5.99 -16.23 -6.94
CA TRP A 261 -5.37 -16.65 -5.66
C TRP A 261 -6.27 -16.41 -4.46
N HIS A 262 -6.76 -15.16 -4.36
CA HIS A 262 -7.64 -14.71 -3.31
C HIS A 262 -8.24 -13.36 -3.74
N ARG A 263 -9.50 -13.09 -3.39
CA ARG A 263 -10.22 -11.87 -3.80
C ARG A 263 -9.48 -10.58 -3.39
N LEU A 264 -9.00 -10.51 -2.16
CA LEU A 264 -8.21 -9.38 -1.65
C LEU A 264 -6.82 -9.26 -2.29
N VAL A 265 -6.14 -10.38 -2.61
CA VAL A 265 -4.85 -10.33 -3.32
C VAL A 265 -5.05 -9.75 -4.72
N PHE A 266 -6.16 -10.11 -5.37
CA PHE A 266 -6.56 -9.52 -6.64
C PHE A 266 -6.88 -8.03 -6.52
N ALA A 267 -7.75 -7.64 -5.58
CA ALA A 267 -8.14 -6.24 -5.40
C ALA A 267 -6.93 -5.33 -5.11
N ARG A 268 -6.11 -5.69 -4.11
CA ARG A 268 -4.87 -4.94 -3.80
C ARG A 268 -3.86 -4.97 -4.93
N GLY A 269 -3.78 -6.10 -5.64
CA GLY A 269 -2.91 -6.27 -6.79
C GLY A 269 -3.19 -5.27 -7.92
N ILE A 270 -4.47 -5.10 -8.27
CA ILE A 270 -4.86 -4.14 -9.32
C ILE A 270 -4.85 -2.69 -8.83
N GLU A 271 -5.15 -2.45 -7.54
CA GLU A 271 -5.05 -1.13 -6.89
C GLU A 271 -3.63 -0.57 -6.97
N ASP A 272 -2.64 -1.42 -6.71
CA ASP A 272 -1.24 -1.04 -6.67
C ASP A 272 -0.53 -1.10 -8.03
N ALA A 273 -1.13 -1.75 -9.03
CA ALA A 273 -0.46 -2.14 -10.28
C ALA A 273 0.19 -0.97 -11.00
N VAL A 274 -0.52 0.14 -11.16
CA VAL A 274 -0.05 1.33 -11.88
C VAL A 274 1.22 1.87 -11.22
N HIS A 275 1.19 2.07 -9.90
CA HIS A 275 2.34 2.52 -9.14
C HIS A 275 3.48 1.50 -9.14
N LEU A 276 3.21 0.22 -8.87
CA LEU A 276 4.24 -0.82 -8.81
C LEU A 276 5.05 -0.91 -10.10
N ARG A 277 4.39 -0.73 -11.25
CA ARG A 277 5.03 -0.83 -12.56
C ARG A 277 5.73 0.45 -12.96
N LEU A 278 5.10 1.60 -12.77
CA LEU A 278 5.72 2.90 -13.09
C LEU A 278 6.89 3.24 -12.17
N SER A 279 6.92 2.73 -10.94
CA SER A 279 8.06 2.87 -10.02
C SER A 279 9.37 2.32 -10.60
N ALA A 280 9.32 1.41 -11.59
CA ALA A 280 10.53 0.96 -12.30
C ALA A 280 11.23 2.07 -13.09
N LEU A 281 10.52 3.16 -13.43
CA LEU A 281 11.10 4.35 -14.06
C LEU A 281 11.81 5.27 -13.04
N GLY A 282 11.76 4.94 -11.75
CA GLY A 282 12.47 5.68 -10.70
C GLY A 282 12.07 7.14 -10.60
N ALA A 283 13.08 8.03 -10.53
CA ALA A 283 12.87 9.46 -10.33
C ALA A 283 12.07 10.14 -11.45
N ASP A 284 12.17 9.64 -12.69
CA ASP A 284 11.44 10.19 -13.84
C ASP A 284 9.93 10.04 -13.72
N TYR A 285 9.48 9.01 -13.00
CA TYR A 285 8.08 8.83 -12.68
C TYR A 285 7.68 9.69 -11.47
N VAL A 286 8.47 9.67 -10.40
CA VAL A 286 8.17 10.39 -9.16
C VAL A 286 8.01 11.88 -9.39
N ASN A 287 8.98 12.49 -10.07
CA ASN A 287 9.05 13.94 -10.22
C ASN A 287 7.89 14.49 -11.07
N GLU A 288 7.40 13.70 -12.01
CA GLU A 288 6.32 14.10 -12.91
C GLU A 288 4.94 13.79 -12.32
N PHE A 289 4.81 12.66 -11.63
CA PHE A 289 3.53 12.24 -11.06
C PHE A 289 3.23 12.87 -9.71
N SER A 290 4.24 13.31 -8.94
CA SER A 290 4.00 13.99 -7.66
C SER A 290 3.09 15.20 -7.83
N ARG A 291 3.31 16.00 -8.89
CA ARG A 291 2.47 17.18 -9.20
C ARG A 291 1.02 16.83 -9.50
N ILE A 292 0.78 15.72 -10.19
CA ILE A 292 -0.59 15.24 -10.45
C ILE A 292 -1.25 14.81 -9.14
N TYR A 293 -0.48 14.14 -8.27
CA TYR A 293 -0.94 13.70 -6.97
C TYR A 293 -1.23 14.87 -6.01
N GLU A 294 -0.34 15.86 -5.94
CA GLU A 294 -0.49 17.12 -5.19
C GLU A 294 -1.76 17.84 -5.64
N GLN A 295 -1.93 18.06 -6.95
CA GLN A 295 -3.14 18.66 -7.51
C GLN A 295 -4.41 17.85 -7.16
N TYR A 296 -4.33 16.52 -7.14
CA TYR A 296 -5.47 15.69 -6.77
C TYR A 296 -5.88 15.90 -5.30
N VAL A 297 -4.91 15.97 -4.38
CA VAL A 297 -5.16 16.29 -2.97
C VAL A 297 -5.78 17.67 -2.81
N THR A 298 -5.27 18.68 -3.53
CA THR A 298 -5.83 20.04 -3.53
C THR A 298 -7.28 20.04 -4.04
N ASN A 299 -7.58 19.30 -5.10
CA ASN A 299 -8.94 19.19 -5.63
C ASN A 299 -9.90 18.55 -4.62
N LEU A 300 -9.47 17.49 -3.92
CA LEU A 300 -10.28 16.85 -2.87
C LEU A 300 -10.59 17.83 -1.72
N ALA A 301 -9.63 18.66 -1.33
CA ALA A 301 -9.85 19.69 -0.31
C ALA A 301 -10.80 20.78 -0.80
N ALA A 302 -10.65 21.24 -2.05
CA ALA A 302 -11.54 22.23 -2.65
C ALA A 302 -12.99 21.70 -2.78
N ASP A 303 -13.14 20.42 -3.13
CA ASP A 303 -14.44 19.74 -3.25
C ASP A 303 -15.12 19.51 -1.87
N SER A 304 -14.43 19.77 -0.74
CA SER A 304 -15.00 19.63 0.60
C SER A 304 -16.10 20.65 0.93
N GLY A 305 -16.18 21.75 0.17
CA GLY A 305 -17.10 22.86 0.43
C GLY A 305 -16.63 23.82 1.54
N LEU A 306 -15.48 23.56 2.17
CA LEU A 306 -14.87 24.47 3.13
C LEU A 306 -14.06 25.58 2.42
N PRO A 307 -13.87 26.75 3.04
CA PRO A 307 -12.96 27.76 2.52
C PRO A 307 -11.52 27.25 2.51
N VAL A 308 -10.88 27.30 1.36
CA VAL A 308 -9.51 26.84 1.13
C VAL A 308 -8.61 27.95 0.59
N LEU A 309 -7.35 27.93 0.98
CA LEU A 309 -6.27 28.72 0.39
C LEU A 309 -5.23 27.76 -0.17
N ASP A 310 -5.18 27.61 -1.49
CA ASP A 310 -4.20 26.74 -2.17
C ASP A 310 -2.79 27.36 -2.19
N GLU A 311 -1.81 26.55 -2.59
CA GLU A 311 -0.41 26.95 -2.69
C GLU A 311 -0.20 28.22 -3.53
N THR A 312 -0.93 28.36 -4.65
CA THR A 312 -0.77 29.49 -5.58
C THR A 312 -1.27 30.78 -4.92
N ALA A 313 -2.47 30.75 -4.34
CA ALA A 313 -3.05 31.87 -3.63
C ALA A 313 -2.21 32.24 -2.39
N TYR A 314 -1.72 31.25 -1.64
CA TYR A 314 -0.80 31.46 -0.52
C TYR A 314 0.49 32.17 -0.95
N LYS A 315 1.19 31.65 -1.97
CA LYS A 315 2.45 32.23 -2.46
C LYS A 315 2.28 33.61 -3.06
N SER A 316 1.12 33.93 -3.63
CA SER A 316 0.83 35.29 -4.11
C SER A 316 0.86 36.34 -2.98
N LYS A 317 0.54 35.92 -1.74
CA LYS A 317 0.57 36.77 -0.54
C LYS A 317 1.93 36.73 0.17
N MET A 318 2.60 35.58 0.17
CA MET A 318 3.81 35.33 0.98
C MET A 318 5.13 35.47 0.22
N GLY A 319 5.07 35.56 -1.11
CA GLY A 319 6.20 35.54 -2.03
C GLY A 319 6.45 34.14 -2.62
N LEU A 320 6.92 34.10 -3.87
CA LEU A 320 7.10 32.86 -4.65
C LEU A 320 8.05 31.84 -4.00
N HIS A 321 8.96 32.30 -3.14
CA HIS A 321 9.95 31.47 -2.46
C HIS A 321 9.56 31.06 -1.04
N ALA A 322 8.36 31.44 -0.58
CA ALA A 322 7.88 31.02 0.74
C ALA A 322 7.64 29.50 0.77
N SER A 323 7.99 28.87 1.90
CA SER A 323 7.52 27.52 2.21
C SER A 323 5.99 27.54 2.20
N ALA A 324 5.38 26.58 1.52
CA ALA A 324 3.93 26.49 1.38
C ALA A 324 3.51 25.03 1.57
N VAL A 325 2.27 24.80 2.00
CA VAL A 325 1.62 23.49 1.89
C VAL A 325 0.70 23.48 0.68
N GLU A 326 0.17 22.32 0.28
CA GLU A 326 -0.73 22.20 -0.86
C GLU A 326 -1.98 23.07 -0.68
N VAL A 327 -2.55 23.04 0.51
CA VAL A 327 -3.75 23.81 0.87
C VAL A 327 -3.84 24.06 2.37
N ILE A 328 -4.36 25.24 2.72
CA ILE A 328 -4.80 25.60 4.06
C ILE A 328 -6.33 25.62 4.06
N ILE A 329 -6.95 24.70 4.80
CA ILE A 329 -8.39 24.66 5.02
C ILE A 329 -8.70 25.49 6.27
N LYS A 330 -9.67 26.40 6.16
CA LYS A 330 -10.14 27.19 7.29
C LYS A 330 -11.07 26.36 8.17
N GLY A 331 -10.63 26.04 9.38
CA GLY A 331 -11.48 25.49 10.43
C GLY A 331 -12.29 26.57 11.16
N GLU A 332 -13.10 26.19 12.13
CA GLU A 332 -13.90 27.13 12.93
C GLU A 332 -13.01 28.09 13.74
N ASP A 333 -11.96 27.55 14.36
CA ASP A 333 -11.04 28.20 15.29
C ASP A 333 -9.62 27.61 15.21
N CYS A 334 -9.31 26.96 14.08
CA CYS A 334 -7.99 26.40 13.78
C CYS A 334 -7.68 26.49 12.28
N ASN A 335 -6.41 26.45 11.92
CA ASN A 335 -6.03 26.17 10.54
C ASN A 335 -5.81 24.66 10.38
N ILE A 336 -6.18 24.12 9.22
CA ILE A 336 -5.92 22.73 8.88
C ILE A 336 -5.03 22.74 7.64
N LEU A 337 -3.74 22.52 7.86
CA LEU A 337 -2.72 22.45 6.82
C LEU A 337 -2.77 21.06 6.17
N VAL A 338 -2.65 20.98 4.85
CA VAL A 338 -2.64 19.71 4.12
C VAL A 338 -1.41 19.63 3.23
N GLU A 339 -0.60 18.60 3.42
CA GLU A 339 0.65 18.38 2.69
C GLU A 339 0.64 17.01 2.02
N ALA A 340 0.83 16.96 0.70
CA ALA A 340 0.80 15.71 -0.06
C ALA A 340 2.21 15.14 -0.23
N LYS A 341 2.42 13.84 0.02
CA LYS A 341 3.70 13.16 -0.24
C LYS A 341 3.52 11.84 -0.98
N MET A 342 4.16 11.74 -2.14
CA MET A 342 4.19 10.50 -2.91
C MET A 342 5.18 9.48 -2.32
N SER A 343 4.71 8.24 -2.11
CA SER A 343 5.45 7.11 -1.55
C SER A 343 5.55 5.97 -2.56
N LEU A 344 6.78 5.59 -2.97
CA LEU A 344 7.00 4.62 -4.04
C LEU A 344 6.98 3.15 -3.59
N PHE A 345 7.33 2.87 -2.34
CA PHE A 345 7.49 1.50 -1.84
C PHE A 345 7.05 1.43 -0.37
N ALA A 346 5.76 1.20 -0.14
CA ALA A 346 5.21 1.12 1.20
C ALA A 346 5.84 -0.02 2.02
N ASP A 347 6.04 -1.21 1.44
CA ASP A 347 6.63 -2.36 2.15
C ASP A 347 8.06 -2.08 2.64
N ASP A 348 8.85 -1.32 1.89
CA ASP A 348 10.21 -0.93 2.30
C ASP A 348 10.24 -0.03 3.53
N VAL A 349 9.13 0.66 3.80
CA VAL A 349 8.97 1.49 4.99
C VAL A 349 8.33 0.67 6.09
N LEU A 350 7.25 -0.05 5.76
CA LEU A 350 6.38 -0.76 6.68
C LEU A 350 7.10 -1.90 7.39
N LEU A 351 7.94 -2.66 6.68
CA LEU A 351 8.63 -3.85 7.19
C LEU A 351 9.93 -3.56 7.95
N GLN A 352 10.31 -2.28 8.09
CA GLN A 352 11.52 -1.91 8.80
C GLN A 352 11.35 -2.14 10.31
N ASP A 353 12.25 -2.94 10.86
CA ASP A 353 12.28 -3.35 12.26
C ASP A 353 13.31 -2.58 13.08
N ASN A 354 13.94 -1.56 12.49
CA ASN A 354 15.00 -0.77 13.10
C ASN A 354 14.64 0.73 13.11
N GLU A 355 14.78 1.36 14.27
CA GLU A 355 14.41 2.77 14.49
C GLU A 355 15.15 3.73 13.57
N ASN A 356 16.46 3.54 13.35
CA ASN A 356 17.25 4.37 12.43
C ASN A 356 16.81 4.17 10.97
N ALA A 357 16.55 2.92 10.56
CA ALA A 357 16.08 2.63 9.21
C ALA A 357 14.71 3.25 8.95
N VAL A 358 13.78 3.14 9.90
CA VAL A 358 12.45 3.77 9.85
C VAL A 358 12.57 5.28 9.79
N PHE A 359 13.44 5.87 10.62
CA PHE A 359 13.75 7.28 10.53
C PHE A 359 14.23 7.66 9.13
N GLN A 360 15.23 7.01 8.56
CA GLN A 360 15.68 7.36 7.20
C GLN A 360 14.58 7.20 6.13
N LYS A 361 13.79 6.13 6.21
CA LYS A 361 12.74 5.82 5.23
C LYS A 361 11.51 6.73 5.32
N THR A 362 11.26 7.35 6.46
CA THR A 362 10.13 8.28 6.68
C THR A 362 10.52 9.76 6.49
N LYS A 363 11.69 10.05 5.91
CA LYS A 363 12.23 11.42 5.73
C LYS A 363 11.22 12.38 5.12
N ARG A 364 10.54 11.99 4.03
CA ARG A 364 9.56 12.84 3.33
C ARG A 364 8.36 13.24 4.21
N VAL A 365 7.91 12.35 5.10
CA VAL A 365 6.83 12.63 6.05
C VAL A 365 7.32 13.62 7.10
N ARG A 366 8.53 13.46 7.63
CA ARG A 366 9.12 14.45 8.55
C ARG A 366 9.34 15.82 7.90
N GLU A 367 9.73 15.84 6.63
CA GLU A 367 9.84 17.08 5.85
C GLU A 367 8.48 17.78 5.70
N ALA A 368 7.40 17.02 5.46
CA ALA A 368 6.03 17.54 5.46
C ALA A 368 5.65 18.20 6.80
N ILE A 369 6.02 17.57 7.93
CA ILE A 369 5.76 18.14 9.26
C ILE A 369 6.54 19.43 9.49
N LYS A 370 7.82 19.45 9.09
CA LYS A 370 8.65 20.65 9.15
C LYS A 370 8.08 21.78 8.30
N GLN A 371 7.56 21.46 7.12
CA GLN A 371 6.89 22.38 6.21
C GLN A 371 5.62 22.96 6.84
N GLY A 372 4.83 22.13 7.53
CA GLY A 372 3.69 22.59 8.34
C GLY A 372 4.08 23.59 9.43
N TRP A 373 5.14 23.31 10.20
CA TRP A 373 5.67 24.26 11.19
C TRP A 373 6.11 25.59 10.57
N GLN A 374 6.82 25.54 9.43
CA GLN A 374 7.27 26.73 8.72
C GLN A 374 6.09 27.58 8.24
N VAL A 375 5.06 26.96 7.66
CA VAL A 375 3.87 27.68 7.19
C VAL A 375 3.11 28.30 8.36
N GLY A 376 2.90 27.55 9.45
CA GLY A 376 2.24 28.04 10.66
C GLY A 376 2.95 29.20 11.34
N GLU A 377 4.29 29.26 11.25
CA GLU A 377 5.08 30.41 11.69
C GLU A 377 4.94 31.61 10.73
N GLU A 378 5.06 31.37 9.43
CA GLU A 378 5.06 32.43 8.41
C GLU A 378 3.72 33.18 8.34
N ILE A 379 2.58 32.51 8.48
CA ILE A 379 1.25 33.16 8.48
C ILE A 379 1.02 34.13 9.66
N ARG A 380 1.85 34.06 10.71
CA ARG A 380 1.78 34.89 11.92
C ARG A 380 2.94 35.86 12.05
N LYS A 381 3.80 35.95 11.03
CA LYS A 381 5.02 36.74 11.11
C LYS A 381 4.67 38.24 11.19
N PRO A 382 5.13 38.96 12.24
CA PRO A 382 4.85 40.38 12.38
C PRO A 382 5.32 41.17 11.14
N GLY A 383 4.50 42.14 10.71
CA GLY A 383 4.80 42.98 9.54
C GLY A 383 4.43 42.36 8.19
N ARG A 384 3.83 41.15 8.17
CA ARG A 384 3.16 40.60 6.99
C ARG A 384 1.65 40.80 7.14
N ASP A 385 1.04 41.49 6.18
CA ASP A 385 -0.42 41.67 6.13
C ASP A 385 -1.08 40.41 5.57
N PHE A 386 -1.06 39.34 6.37
CA PHE A 386 -1.72 38.08 6.06
C PHE A 386 -3.10 38.06 6.72
N ASP A 387 -4.13 37.58 6.00
CA ASP A 387 -5.52 37.71 6.44
C ASP A 387 -5.71 37.27 7.90
N ALA A 388 -6.26 38.17 8.72
CA ALA A 388 -6.45 37.96 10.16
C ALA A 388 -7.22 36.66 10.49
N GLN A 389 -8.04 36.16 9.56
CA GLN A 389 -8.78 34.92 9.71
C GLN A 389 -7.92 33.66 9.84
N TYR A 390 -6.65 33.69 9.41
CA TYR A 390 -5.71 32.57 9.55
C TYR A 390 -4.78 32.75 10.76
N GLN A 391 -4.89 33.86 11.49
CA GLN A 391 -4.09 34.16 12.68
C GLN A 391 -4.70 33.53 13.96
N VAL A 392 -5.07 32.25 13.90
CA VAL A 392 -5.69 31.49 15.02
C VAL A 392 -4.68 30.70 15.86
N GLU A 393 -4.89 30.51 17.16
CA GLU A 393 -3.85 29.94 18.05
C GLU A 393 -3.39 28.51 17.73
N GLN A 394 -4.23 27.71 17.06
CA GLN A 394 -3.97 26.28 16.83
C GLN A 394 -3.99 25.91 15.35
N ASP A 395 -3.07 25.03 14.99
CA ASP A 395 -2.96 24.41 13.68
C ASP A 395 -3.11 22.89 13.82
N PHE A 396 -3.70 22.28 12.79
CA PHE A 396 -3.64 20.84 12.52
C PHE A 396 -2.90 20.62 11.21
N LEU A 397 -2.28 19.45 11.05
CA LEU A 397 -1.61 19.06 9.82
C LEU A 397 -2.07 17.67 9.38
N LEU A 398 -2.54 17.59 8.14
CA LEU A 398 -2.83 16.34 7.44
C LEU A 398 -1.71 16.07 6.44
N VAL A 399 -0.85 15.09 6.72
CA VAL A 399 0.15 14.61 5.77
C VAL A 399 -0.46 13.48 4.96
N VAL A 400 -0.77 13.72 3.69
CA VAL A 400 -1.49 12.79 2.82
C VAL A 400 -0.52 12.00 1.96
N THR A 401 -0.34 10.72 2.26
CA THR A 401 0.55 9.81 1.53
C THR A 401 -0.17 9.02 0.46
N SER A 402 0.46 8.81 -0.69
CA SER A 402 -0.16 8.11 -1.82
C SER A 402 -0.51 6.63 -1.54
N ARG A 403 -0.04 6.10 -0.40
CA ARG A 403 -0.31 4.75 0.11
C ARG A 403 -0.39 4.80 1.64
N GLU A 404 -0.97 3.76 2.23
CA GLU A 404 -0.94 3.54 3.67
C GLU A 404 0.49 3.22 4.15
N LEU A 405 0.91 3.86 5.24
CA LEU A 405 2.23 3.68 5.88
C LEU A 405 2.12 3.27 7.35
N ASN A 406 0.92 3.11 7.90
CA ASN A 406 0.65 2.74 9.29
C ASN A 406 1.43 3.62 10.28
N LEU A 407 1.45 4.93 10.04
CA LEU A 407 2.17 5.92 10.86
C LEU A 407 1.26 6.64 11.86
N GLY A 408 -0.06 6.50 11.75
CA GLY A 408 -1.03 7.11 12.67
C GLY A 408 -0.89 8.62 12.75
N ASN A 409 -0.68 9.15 13.96
CA ASN A 409 -0.42 10.57 14.20
C ASN A 409 1.07 10.85 14.46
N GLY A 410 1.44 12.13 14.59
CA GLY A 410 2.82 12.54 14.83
C GLY A 410 3.43 11.92 16.09
N ASP A 411 2.63 11.74 17.15
CA ASP A 411 3.07 11.07 18.39
C ASP A 411 3.39 9.60 18.15
N PHE A 412 2.52 8.88 17.45
CA PHE A 412 2.77 7.48 17.09
C PHE A 412 4.04 7.36 16.24
N MET A 413 4.19 8.23 15.23
CA MET A 413 5.39 8.27 14.40
C MET A 413 6.66 8.50 15.22
N GLN A 414 6.63 9.39 16.22
CA GLN A 414 7.79 9.65 17.09
C GLN A 414 8.19 8.41 17.90
N ARG A 415 7.23 7.59 18.35
CA ARG A 415 7.48 6.32 19.08
C ARG A 415 8.19 5.26 18.23
N LEU A 416 8.23 5.42 16.91
CA LEU A 416 8.95 4.51 16.00
C LEU A 416 10.44 4.82 15.90
N TYR A 417 10.90 5.92 16.48
CA TYR A 417 12.28 6.39 16.42
C TYR A 417 12.96 6.24 17.78
N ALA A 418 14.30 6.28 17.78
CA ALA A 418 15.03 6.41 19.02
C ALA A 418 14.73 7.78 19.68
N PRO A 419 14.75 7.88 21.01
CA PRO A 419 14.50 9.13 21.73
C PRO A 419 15.38 10.28 21.23
N GLY A 420 14.80 11.47 21.02
CA GLY A 420 15.51 12.68 20.57
C GLY A 420 15.87 12.74 19.08
N MET A 421 15.44 11.78 18.26
CA MET A 421 15.69 11.85 16.81
C MET A 421 14.79 12.86 16.07
N PHE A 422 13.64 13.20 16.65
CA PHE A 422 12.65 14.05 16.02
C PHE A 422 12.03 15.01 17.04
N ASP A 423 12.46 16.26 16.95
CA ASP A 423 12.09 17.34 17.86
C ASP A 423 11.51 18.55 17.12
N TYR A 424 10.83 19.40 17.89
CA TYR A 424 10.29 20.66 17.42
C TYR A 424 11.42 21.67 17.12
N PRO A 425 11.23 22.57 16.14
CA PRO A 425 12.21 23.61 15.84
C PRO A 425 12.28 24.68 16.95
N ASN A 426 11.18 24.93 17.65
CA ASN A 426 11.07 25.88 18.75
C ASN A 426 9.78 25.63 19.56
N ALA A 427 9.65 26.32 20.71
CA ALA A 427 8.48 26.20 21.60
C ALA A 427 7.17 26.68 20.96
N ALA A 428 7.22 27.67 20.05
CA ALA A 428 6.03 28.16 19.38
C ALA A 428 5.45 27.11 18.41
N ALA A 429 6.30 26.39 17.69
CA ALA A 429 5.89 25.27 16.85
C ALA A 429 5.24 24.15 17.67
N GLN A 430 5.81 23.83 18.84
CA GLN A 430 5.23 22.85 19.77
C GLN A 430 3.86 23.28 20.30
N GLN A 431 3.68 24.57 20.60
CA GLN A 431 2.42 25.09 21.11
C GLN A 431 1.31 25.12 20.03
N ARG A 432 1.66 25.53 18.80
CA ARG A 432 0.68 25.75 17.73
C ARG A 432 0.32 24.50 16.94
N LEU A 433 1.33 23.68 16.62
CA LEU A 433 1.18 22.42 15.89
C LEU A 433 1.95 21.31 16.63
N PRO A 434 1.45 20.88 17.81
CA PRO A 434 1.99 19.73 18.49
C PRO A 434 1.85 18.47 17.63
N LEU A 435 2.71 17.48 17.83
CA LEU A 435 2.69 16.21 17.10
C LEU A 435 1.37 15.44 17.27
N SER A 436 0.65 15.65 18.37
CA SER A 436 -0.70 15.12 18.56
C SER A 436 -1.70 15.66 17.53
N HIS A 437 -1.48 16.85 16.97
CA HIS A 437 -2.32 17.51 15.95
C HIS A 437 -1.86 17.20 14.51
N VAL A 438 -0.83 16.38 14.35
CA VAL A 438 -0.36 15.91 13.05
C VAL A 438 -0.96 14.54 12.77
N PHE A 439 -1.72 14.40 11.70
CA PHE A 439 -2.26 13.11 11.24
C PHE A 439 -1.61 12.72 9.91
N ILE A 440 -1.15 11.47 9.80
CA ILE A 440 -0.61 10.92 8.56
C ILE A 440 -1.67 9.99 7.96
N LEU A 441 -2.23 10.39 6.83
CA LEU A 441 -3.35 9.70 6.18
C LEU A 441 -2.88 9.08 4.87
N SER A 442 -3.39 7.89 4.54
CA SER A 442 -3.38 7.44 3.16
C SER A 442 -4.30 8.32 2.30
N ILE A 443 -4.07 8.35 0.99
CA ILE A 443 -4.95 9.05 0.05
C ILE A 443 -6.40 8.55 0.15
N GLU A 444 -6.61 7.26 0.44
CA GLU A 444 -7.95 6.69 0.61
C GLU A 444 -8.64 7.22 1.87
N ASP A 445 -7.91 7.33 3.00
CA ASP A 445 -8.44 7.94 4.22
C ASP A 445 -8.78 9.42 4.00
N PHE A 446 -7.94 10.14 3.26
CA PHE A 446 -8.19 11.55 2.94
C PHE A 446 -9.40 11.74 2.02
N GLU A 447 -9.56 10.92 0.98
CA GLU A 447 -10.75 10.90 0.11
C GLU A 447 -12.04 10.68 0.90
N ARG A 448 -12.04 9.68 1.78
CA ARG A 448 -13.17 9.38 2.67
C ARG A 448 -13.47 10.56 3.58
N THR A 449 -12.44 11.12 4.21
CA THR A 449 -12.57 12.27 5.12
C THR A 449 -13.17 13.47 4.40
N MET A 450 -12.59 13.91 3.28
CA MET A 450 -13.07 15.09 2.55
C MET A 450 -14.47 14.87 1.99
N GLY A 451 -14.81 13.66 1.56
CA GLY A 451 -16.17 13.41 1.08
C GLY A 451 -17.22 13.35 2.21
N CYS A 452 -16.87 12.94 3.43
CA CYS A 452 -17.77 13.08 4.59
C CYS A 452 -17.96 14.55 4.98
N VAL A 453 -16.91 15.37 4.86
CA VAL A 453 -17.02 16.83 5.04
C VAL A 453 -17.95 17.42 3.97
N ALA A 454 -17.73 17.09 2.70
CA ALA A 454 -18.57 17.57 1.59
C ALA A 454 -20.03 17.16 1.72
N ALA A 455 -20.30 15.98 2.30
CA ALA A 455 -21.64 15.48 2.55
C ALA A 455 -22.30 16.11 3.81
N GLY A 456 -21.57 16.93 4.58
CA GLY A 456 -22.04 17.47 5.84
C GLY A 456 -22.19 16.43 6.96
N GLU A 457 -21.60 15.24 6.79
CA GLU A 457 -21.68 14.15 7.76
C GLU A 457 -20.75 14.40 8.96
N ILE A 458 -19.67 15.15 8.75
CA ILE A 458 -18.71 15.52 9.80
C ILE A 458 -18.31 16.99 9.73
N ASN A 459 -17.98 17.54 10.90
CA ASN A 459 -17.21 18.78 11.03
C ASN A 459 -15.73 18.43 11.22
N LEU A 460 -14.88 18.84 10.29
CA LEU A 460 -13.48 18.42 10.26
C LEU A 460 -12.70 18.84 11.51
N SER A 461 -12.84 20.09 11.96
CA SER A 461 -12.18 20.61 13.16
C SER A 461 -12.59 19.82 14.41
N SER A 462 -13.88 19.51 14.56
CA SER A 462 -14.40 18.73 15.68
C SER A 462 -13.86 17.29 15.67
N VAL A 463 -13.83 16.63 14.52
CA VAL A 463 -13.29 15.25 14.41
C VAL A 463 -11.79 15.22 14.69
N LEU A 464 -11.02 16.21 14.25
CA LEU A 464 -9.59 16.29 14.53
C LEU A 464 -9.32 16.42 16.04
N ARG A 465 -10.10 17.25 16.75
CA ARG A 465 -10.02 17.36 18.21
C ARG A 465 -10.41 16.07 18.92
N GLU A 466 -11.46 15.40 18.44
CA GLU A 466 -11.85 14.10 18.98
C GLU A 466 -10.72 13.08 18.80
N ALA A 467 -10.10 13.04 17.63
CA ALA A 467 -8.99 12.15 17.34
C ALA A 467 -7.77 12.44 18.23
N VAL A 468 -7.48 13.72 18.52
CA VAL A 468 -6.45 14.10 19.51
C VAL A 468 -6.80 13.54 20.88
N ALA A 469 -8.01 13.78 21.38
CA ALA A 469 -8.44 13.34 22.71
C ALA A 469 -8.43 11.81 22.83
N ALA A 470 -8.93 11.11 21.81
CA ALA A 470 -8.96 9.65 21.78
C ALA A 470 -7.56 9.03 21.72
N ASN A 471 -6.61 9.63 21.00
CA ASN A 471 -5.23 9.13 20.93
C ASN A 471 -4.38 9.38 22.18
N GLN A 472 -4.88 10.15 23.14
CA GLN A 472 -4.26 10.29 24.47
C GLN A 472 -4.59 9.10 25.39
N ASP A 473 -5.65 8.34 25.09
CA ASP A 473 -6.06 7.16 25.84
C ASP A 473 -5.79 5.87 25.04
N GLY A 474 -5.10 4.91 25.66
CA GLY A 474 -4.73 3.67 25.00
C GLY A 474 -5.92 2.82 24.53
N VAL A 475 -7.09 2.97 25.16
CA VAL A 475 -8.31 2.21 24.80
C VAL A 475 -9.03 2.82 23.59
N SER A 476 -9.12 4.14 23.54
CA SER A 476 -9.80 4.87 22.46
C SER A 476 -8.88 5.26 21.30
N SER A 477 -7.57 5.07 21.43
CA SER A 477 -6.61 5.33 20.35
C SER A 477 -6.91 4.52 19.09
N ARG A 478 -6.67 5.13 17.91
CA ARG A 478 -6.84 4.50 16.59
C ARG A 478 -5.61 4.75 15.73
N LEU A 479 -5.25 3.75 14.93
CA LEU A 479 -4.14 3.85 13.98
C LEU A 479 -4.58 4.52 12.66
N PHE A 480 -5.81 4.28 12.19
CA PHE A 480 -6.33 4.85 10.95
C PHE A 480 -7.27 5.99 11.22
N PHE A 481 -7.16 7.04 10.42
CA PHE A 481 -8.00 8.21 10.62
C PHE A 481 -9.46 7.90 10.29
N SER A 482 -9.71 7.01 9.33
CA SER A 482 -11.07 6.57 8.99
C SER A 482 -11.83 5.94 10.17
N ASP A 483 -11.14 5.39 11.17
CA ASP A 483 -11.77 4.75 12.33
C ASP A 483 -12.45 5.78 13.25
N PHE A 484 -11.99 7.04 13.25
CA PHE A 484 -12.67 8.14 13.95
C PHE A 484 -13.93 8.59 13.23
N ILE A 485 -13.99 8.35 11.91
CA ILE A 485 -15.08 8.80 11.04
C ILE A 485 -16.18 7.73 10.92
N GLY A 486 -15.84 6.45 11.08
CA GLY A 486 -16.74 5.32 10.83
C GLY A 486 -18.04 5.32 11.64
N LYS A 487 -18.13 6.09 12.74
CA LYS A 487 -19.38 6.27 13.50
C LYS A 487 -20.33 7.31 12.90
N TYR A 488 -19.82 8.22 12.08
CA TYR A 488 -20.58 9.30 11.45
C TYR A 488 -21.15 8.92 10.08
N THR A 489 -20.54 7.95 9.40
CA THR A 489 -20.98 7.51 8.09
C THR A 489 -21.05 5.99 7.97
N LYS A 490 -22.04 5.53 7.20
CA LYS A 490 -22.13 4.14 6.75
C LYS A 490 -21.84 3.98 5.26
N ARG A 491 -21.63 5.10 4.54
CA ARG A 491 -21.43 5.13 3.09
C ARG A 491 -20.27 6.04 2.78
N TRP A 492 -19.13 5.43 2.49
CA TRP A 492 -17.96 6.17 2.05
C TRP A 492 -18.24 6.88 0.74
N SER A 493 -17.87 8.15 0.69
CA SER A 493 -17.91 8.95 -0.51
C SER A 493 -17.08 8.29 -1.62
N PHE A 494 -17.50 8.50 -2.86
CA PHE A 494 -16.74 8.07 -4.03
C PHE A 494 -16.26 9.34 -4.74
N PRO A 495 -14.96 9.68 -4.67
CA PRO A 495 -14.39 10.87 -5.29
C PRO A 495 -14.80 11.08 -6.75
N LYS A 496 -14.96 12.35 -7.14
CA LYS A 496 -15.41 12.74 -8.50
C LYS A 496 -14.57 12.07 -9.59
N ALA A 497 -13.25 12.09 -9.48
CA ALA A 497 -12.35 11.47 -10.44
C ALA A 497 -12.65 9.97 -10.67
N MET A 498 -12.95 9.22 -9.61
CA MET A 498 -13.27 7.80 -9.71
C MET A 498 -14.72 7.55 -10.14
N ARG A 499 -15.68 8.40 -9.71
CA ARG A 499 -17.07 8.37 -10.22
C ARG A 499 -17.12 8.57 -11.72
N ASP A 500 -16.45 9.60 -12.22
CA ASP A 500 -16.39 9.92 -13.64
C ASP A 500 -15.73 8.76 -14.41
N ALA A 501 -14.61 8.23 -13.91
CA ALA A 501 -13.94 7.08 -14.52
C ALA A 501 -14.83 5.84 -14.56
N GLN A 502 -15.53 5.51 -13.46
CA GLN A 502 -16.47 4.39 -13.41
C GLN A 502 -17.60 4.59 -14.42
N PHE A 503 -18.24 5.76 -14.43
CA PHE A 503 -19.33 6.07 -15.34
C PHE A 503 -18.92 5.93 -16.81
N PHE A 504 -17.83 6.61 -17.22
CA PHE A 504 -17.36 6.54 -18.60
C PHE A 504 -16.90 5.14 -18.99
N SER A 505 -16.35 4.37 -18.04
CA SER A 505 -15.99 2.98 -18.27
C SER A 505 -17.23 2.13 -18.53
N GLN A 506 -18.26 2.24 -17.68
CA GLN A 506 -19.52 1.52 -17.87
C GLN A 506 -20.13 1.80 -19.26
N GLU A 507 -20.10 3.06 -19.70
CA GLU A 507 -20.60 3.42 -21.03
C GLU A 507 -19.78 2.78 -22.15
N ARG A 508 -18.45 2.87 -22.10
CA ARG A 508 -17.58 2.22 -23.11
C ARG A 508 -17.70 0.71 -23.10
N VAL A 509 -17.87 0.09 -21.93
CA VAL A 509 -18.07 -1.35 -21.78
C VAL A 509 -19.41 -1.79 -22.35
N LYS A 510 -20.51 -1.07 -22.09
CA LYS A 510 -21.82 -1.37 -22.70
C LYS A 510 -21.75 -1.35 -24.23
N VAL A 511 -21.10 -0.33 -24.79
CA VAL A 511 -20.87 -0.23 -26.24
C VAL A 511 -20.04 -1.41 -26.75
N ALA A 512 -18.95 -1.75 -26.07
CA ALA A 512 -18.10 -2.88 -26.44
C ALA A 512 -18.82 -4.23 -26.39
N LEU A 513 -19.79 -4.39 -25.48
CA LEU A 513 -20.62 -5.58 -25.34
C LEU A 513 -21.84 -5.59 -26.28
N GLY A 514 -21.99 -4.59 -27.15
CA GLY A 514 -23.11 -4.51 -28.11
C GLY A 514 -24.46 -4.20 -27.46
N VAL A 515 -24.49 -3.65 -26.25
CA VAL A 515 -25.73 -3.22 -25.59
C VAL A 515 -26.14 -1.86 -26.14
N THR A 516 -27.02 -1.84 -27.15
CA THR A 516 -27.59 -0.60 -27.69
C THR A 516 -28.63 -0.02 -26.74
N HIS A 517 -28.52 1.27 -26.42
CA HIS A 517 -29.56 2.01 -25.72
C HIS A 517 -30.82 2.10 -26.57
N SER A 518 -31.86 1.34 -26.22
CA SER A 518 -33.23 1.68 -26.60
C SER A 518 -33.65 2.91 -25.81
N TYR A 519 -33.34 4.11 -26.32
CA TYR A 519 -34.05 5.30 -25.88
C TYR A 519 -35.48 5.20 -26.39
N SER A 520 -36.40 4.80 -25.51
CA SER A 520 -37.82 5.05 -25.70
C SER A 520 -37.99 6.57 -25.65
N SER A 521 -38.18 7.16 -26.82
CA SER A 521 -38.59 8.56 -27.02
C SER A 521 -39.90 8.88 -26.33
#